data_AF-A0A8B6D4Q1-F1
#
_entry.id   AF-A0A8B6D4Q1-F1
#
_cell.length_a   1.000
_cell.length_b   1.000
_cell.length_c   1.000
_cell.angle_alpha   90.00
_cell.angle_beta   90.00
_cell.angle_gamma   90.00
#
_symmetry.space_group_name_H-M   'P 1'
#
loop_
_entity.id
_entity.type
_entity.pdbx_description
1 polymer ?
#
loop_
_entity_poly.entity_id
_entity_poly.type
_entity_poly.pdbx_seq_one_letter_code
_entity_poly.pdbx_strand_id
1 'polypeptide(L)'
;MGKKEVKDNSVELEKKSRTPLKYDPNFKGPIKNRSCTDIICCLLFLIFIGGLVVVAIFAFKYGDPKLLLYPVNSNNELCGYGKQM
;
A
#
# COMPACT_ATOMS: atom_id res chain seq x y z
N MET A 1 -28.34 -51.36 34.75
CA MET A 1 -26.88 -51.24 34.52
C MET A 1 -26.68 -51.06 33.02
N GLY A 2 -26.45 -49.84 32.50
CA GLY A 2 -25.12 -49.25 32.31
C GLY A 2 -24.37 -50.03 31.21
N LYS A 3 -24.13 -49.53 29.99
CA LYS A 3 -23.54 -48.24 29.59
C LYS A 3 -24.07 -47.83 28.19
N LYS A 4 -24.31 -46.54 27.95
CA LYS A 4 -24.30 -45.96 26.59
C LYS A 4 -23.01 -45.15 26.45
N GLU A 5 -22.20 -45.51 25.46
CA GLU A 5 -20.98 -44.81 25.08
C GLU A 5 -21.31 -43.43 24.50
N VAL A 6 -20.77 -42.39 25.15
CA VAL A 6 -20.68 -41.02 24.64
C VAL A 6 -19.23 -40.83 24.22
N LYS A 7 -18.97 -40.70 22.92
CA LYS A 7 -17.76 -40.23 22.18
C LYS A 7 -17.78 -40.95 20.82
N ASP A 8 -17.61 -40.34 19.67
CA ASP A 8 -16.50 -39.48 19.30
C ASP A 8 -16.80 -38.89 17.92
N ASN A 9 -17.27 -37.65 17.83
CA ASN A 9 -17.35 -36.91 16.55
C ASN A 9 -16.58 -35.58 16.61
N SER A 10 -16.15 -35.20 17.82
CA SER A 10 -15.39 -33.98 18.10
C SER A 10 -13.88 -34.23 18.11
N VAL A 11 -13.39 -35.47 18.26
CA VAL A 11 -11.96 -35.79 18.13
C VAL A 11 -11.57 -36.02 16.67
N GLU A 12 -12.52 -36.40 15.80
CA GLU A 12 -12.24 -36.59 14.36
C GLU A 12 -12.00 -35.25 13.62
N LEU A 13 -12.74 -34.19 13.98
CA LEU A 13 -12.54 -32.83 13.46
C LEU A 13 -11.18 -32.23 13.88
N GLU A 14 -10.75 -32.50 15.12
CA GLU A 14 -9.44 -32.09 15.63
C GLU A 14 -8.29 -32.95 15.10
N LYS A 15 -8.54 -34.23 14.77
CA LYS A 15 -7.53 -35.06 14.09
C LYS A 15 -7.35 -34.63 12.64
N LYS A 16 -8.43 -34.24 11.94
CA LYS A 16 -8.36 -33.76 10.55
C LYS A 16 -7.55 -32.47 10.42
N SER A 17 -7.64 -31.56 11.40
CA SER A 17 -6.87 -30.31 11.43
C SER A 17 -5.39 -30.49 11.80
N ARG A 18 -5.01 -31.61 12.43
CA ARG A 18 -3.63 -31.91 12.85
C ARG A 18 -2.90 -32.91 11.94
N THR A 19 -3.49 -33.28 10.80
CA THR A 19 -2.74 -34.04 9.80
C THR A 19 -1.85 -33.09 9.00
N PRO A 20 -0.55 -33.40 8.82
CA PRO A 20 0.31 -32.59 7.96
C PRO A 20 -0.32 -32.56 6.57
N LEU A 21 -0.56 -31.35 6.06
CA LEU A 21 -1.02 -31.11 4.69
C LEU A 21 -0.09 -31.87 3.75
N LYS A 22 -0.56 -32.97 3.16
CA LYS A 22 0.22 -33.72 2.18
C LYS A 22 0.38 -32.86 0.94
N TYR A 23 1.63 -32.60 0.56
CA TYR A 23 1.96 -31.91 -0.68
C TYR A 23 1.38 -32.69 -1.88
N ASP A 24 0.47 -32.05 -2.61
CA ASP A 24 -0.09 -32.60 -3.85
C ASP A 24 0.75 -32.09 -5.04
N PRO A 25 1.50 -32.95 -5.75
CA PRO A 25 2.29 -32.56 -6.91
C PRO A 25 1.42 -32.13 -8.12
N ASN A 26 0.12 -32.42 -8.09
CA ASN A 26 -0.86 -31.92 -9.05
C ASN A 26 -1.55 -30.63 -8.59
N PHE A 27 -1.17 -30.04 -7.46
CA PHE A 27 -1.67 -28.75 -7.01
C PHE A 27 -1.20 -27.64 -7.95
N LYS A 28 -1.97 -27.48 -9.01
CA LYS A 28 -1.99 -26.32 -9.85
C LYS A 28 -2.73 -25.26 -9.04
N GLY A 29 -1.97 -24.40 -8.34
CA GLY A 29 -2.50 -23.26 -7.59
C GLY A 29 -3.33 -22.32 -8.49
N PRO A 30 -3.59 -21.08 -8.08
CA PRO A 30 -4.33 -20.12 -8.91
C PRO A 30 -3.54 -19.74 -10.19
N ILE A 31 -3.58 -20.61 -11.20
CA ILE A 31 -2.80 -20.56 -12.47
C ILE A 31 -3.71 -20.13 -13.63
N LYS A 32 -5.02 -20.02 -13.43
CA LYS A 32 -5.95 -19.59 -14.49
C LYS A 32 -6.19 -18.08 -14.45
N ASN A 33 -5.90 -17.43 -15.59
CA ASN A 33 -6.28 -16.06 -15.97
C ASN A 33 -5.72 -14.93 -15.08
N ARG A 34 -4.40 -14.88 -14.90
CA ARG A 34 -3.72 -13.64 -14.49
C ARG A 34 -3.67 -12.70 -15.71
N SER A 35 -4.74 -11.95 -15.97
CA SER A 35 -4.63 -10.80 -16.90
C SER A 35 -3.72 -9.77 -16.24
N CYS A 36 -2.75 -9.23 -16.98
CA CYS A 36 -1.72 -8.37 -16.42
C CYS A 36 -2.34 -7.02 -15.99
N THR A 37 -2.74 -6.89 -14.72
CA THR A 37 -3.21 -5.63 -14.11
C THR A 37 -2.12 -4.56 -14.07
N ASP A 38 -0.87 -4.95 -14.32
CA ASP A 38 0.29 -4.08 -14.29
C ASP A 38 0.19 -2.95 -15.33
N ILE A 39 -0.27 -3.25 -16.54
CA ILE A 39 -0.32 -2.25 -17.63
C ILE A 39 -1.21 -1.06 -17.28
N ILE A 40 -2.40 -1.30 -16.76
CA ILE A 40 -3.34 -0.24 -16.38
C ILE A 40 -2.80 0.52 -15.15
N CYS A 41 -2.25 -0.19 -14.17
CA CYS A 41 -1.66 0.41 -12.97
C CYS A 41 -0.49 1.33 -13.33
N CYS A 42 0.41 0.89 -14.21
CA CYS A 42 1.54 1.68 -14.69
C CYS A 42 1.09 2.94 -15.42
N LEU A 43 0.09 2.86 -16.30
CA LEU A 43 -0.43 4.04 -17.01
C LEU A 43 -1.02 5.08 -16.05
N LEU A 44 -1.83 4.65 -15.09
CA LEU A 44 -2.38 5.53 -14.06
C LEU A 44 -1.27 6.18 -13.22
N PHE A 45 -0.25 5.41 -12.84
CA PHE A 45 0.89 5.92 -12.09
C PHE A 45 1.68 6.97 -12.89
N LEU A 46 1.93 6.74 -14.17
CA LEU A 46 2.63 7.70 -15.03
C LEU A 46 1.83 9.00 -15.21
N ILE A 47 0.51 8.91 -15.38
CA ILE A 47 -0.36 10.09 -15.44
C ILE A 47 -0.29 10.87 -14.12
N PHE A 48 -0.35 10.18 -12.99
CA PHE A 48 -0.24 10.80 -11.68
C PHE A 48 1.10 11.52 -11.47
N ILE A 49 2.22 10.86 -11.80
CA ILE A 49 3.55 11.48 -11.75
C ILE A 49 3.64 12.68 -12.70
N GLY A 50 3.10 12.56 -13.92
CA GLY A 50 3.03 13.67 -14.86
C GLY A 50 2.26 14.87 -14.30
N GLY A 51 1.11 14.62 -13.66
CA GLY A 51 0.33 15.65 -12.98
C GLY A 51 1.10 16.33 -11.85
N LEU A 52 1.83 15.57 -11.03
CA LEU A 52 2.68 16.13 -9.98
C LEU A 52 3.81 16.99 -10.54
N VAL A 53 4.45 16.58 -11.63
CA VAL A 53 5.50 17.37 -12.29
C VAL A 53 4.94 18.69 -12.81
N VAL A 54 3.75 18.68 -13.42
CA VAL A 54 3.08 19.91 -13.88
C VAL A 54 2.79 20.85 -12.71
N VAL A 55 2.23 20.34 -11.60
CA VAL A 55 1.96 21.13 -10.40
C VAL A 55 3.25 21.69 -9.81
N ALA A 56 4.33 20.90 -9.76
CA ALA A 56 5.62 21.36 -9.29
C ALA A 56 6.14 22.51 -10.14
N ILE A 57 6.16 22.37 -11.48
CA ILE A 57 6.58 23.44 -12.40
C ILE A 57 5.73 24.70 -12.20
N PHE A 58 4.42 24.55 -12.09
CA PHE A 58 3.52 25.68 -11.84
C PHE A 58 3.87 26.40 -10.53
N ALA A 59 4.07 25.64 -9.43
CA ALA A 59 4.47 26.21 -8.15
C ALA A 59 5.84 26.90 -8.22
N PHE A 60 6.81 26.37 -8.96
CA PHE A 60 8.11 27.02 -9.14
C PHE A 60 8.05 28.28 -10.02
N LYS A 61 7.15 28.31 -11.00
CA LYS A 61 7.00 29.45 -11.92
C LYS A 61 6.25 30.62 -11.29
N TYR A 62 5.22 30.33 -10.49
CA TYR A 62 4.33 31.34 -9.93
C TYR A 62 4.47 31.54 -8.42
N GLY A 63 5.14 30.63 -7.71
CA GLY A 63 5.44 30.75 -6.29
C GLY A 63 6.83 31.32 -6.01
N ASP A 64 7.09 31.65 -4.74
CA ASP A 64 8.41 32.06 -4.28
C ASP A 64 9.09 30.93 -3.49
N PRO A 65 10.08 30.21 -4.08
CA PRO A 65 10.78 29.12 -3.39
C PRO A 65 11.65 29.60 -2.22
N LYS A 66 11.94 30.90 -2.12
CA LYS A 66 12.78 31.46 -1.03
C LYS A 66 12.08 31.34 0.32
N LEU A 67 10.75 31.36 0.33
CA LEU A 67 9.95 31.22 1.54
C LEU A 67 10.13 29.84 2.20
N LEU A 68 10.52 28.82 1.44
CA LEU A 68 10.83 27.48 1.96
C LEU A 68 12.28 27.33 2.42
N LEU A 69 13.21 28.03 1.77
CA LEU A 69 14.64 27.87 2.00
C LEU A 69 15.16 28.73 3.16
N TYR A 70 14.58 29.91 3.35
CA TYR A 70 15.05 30.90 4.31
C TYR A 70 14.09 31.02 5.50
N PRO A 71 14.62 31.06 6.74
CA PRO A 71 13.80 31.29 7.92
C PRO A 71 13.30 32.73 7.97
N VAL A 72 12.10 32.90 8.54
CA VAL A 72 11.44 34.19 8.77
C VAL A 72 11.69 34.66 10.21
N ASN A 73 11.93 35.96 10.41
CA ASN A 73 12.03 36.53 11.76
C ASN A 73 10.65 36.83 12.37
N SER A 74 10.60 37.28 13.62
CA SER A 74 9.34 37.63 14.32
C SER A 74 8.54 38.77 13.68
N ASN A 75 9.15 39.54 12.78
CA ASN A 75 8.51 40.63 12.03
C ASN A 75 8.04 40.18 10.64
N ASN A 76 8.05 38.87 10.35
CA ASN A 76 7.72 38.26 9.06
C ASN A 76 8.65 38.68 7.90
N GLU A 77 9.91 38.94 8.21
CA GLU A 77 10.94 39.30 7.22
C GLU A 77 11.85 38.12 6.93
N LEU A 78 12.18 37.92 5.66
CA LEU A 78 13.12 36.88 5.25
C LEU A 78 14.56 37.36 5.44
N CYS A 79 15.38 36.50 6.06
CA CYS A 79 16.78 36.80 6.33
C CYS A 79 17.54 37.10 5.02
N GLY A 80 18.15 38.28 4.92
CA GLY A 80 18.92 38.70 3.73
C GLY A 80 18.09 39.24 2.56
N TYR A 81 16.74 39.25 2.67
CA TYR A 81 15.86 39.71 1.59
C TYR A 81 14.82 40.78 2.01
N GLY A 82 14.60 41.01 3.31
CA GLY A 82 13.68 42.01 3.83
C GLY A 82 12.22 41.54 3.87
N LYS A 83 11.26 42.48 3.82
CA LYS A 83 9.82 42.16 3.77
C LYS A 83 9.43 41.57 2.42
N GLN A 84 9.05 40.30 2.41
CA GLN A 84 8.46 39.61 1.25
C GLN A 84 7.02 39.13 1.50
N MET A 85 6.52 39.34 2.72
CA MET A 85 5.14 39.04 3.12
C MET A 85 4.36 40.32 3.42
#